data_AF-A0A0J0YIH0-F1
#
_entry.id   AF-A0A0J0YIH0-F1
#
_cell.length_a   1.000
_cell.length_b   1.000
_cell.length_c   1.000
_cell.angle_alpha   90.00
_cell.angle_beta   90.00
_cell.angle_gamma   90.00
#
_symmetry.space_group_name_H-M   'P 1'
#
loop_
_entity.id
_entity.type
_entity.pdbx_description
1 polymer ?
#
loop_
_entity_poly.entity_id
_entity_poly.type
_entity_poly.pdbx_seq_one_letter_code
_entity_poly.pdbx_strand_id
1 'polypeptide(L)'
;MKVIKLNQVEEFSCVPRVYPNSNDMLSVTLTNELTNTKIELSFTSIISGAYLTIILNTIPNDFTSGNKYAIEINNITSQSIIYLGKLMIVDENTDIQNYAYATQSNSRFEY
;
A
#
# COMPACT_ATOMS: atom_id res chain seq x y z
N MET A 1 6.43 4.98 4.41
CA MET A 1 6.37 3.51 4.55
C MET A 1 4.94 3.13 4.87
N LYS A 2 4.40 2.09 4.26
CA LYS A 2 3.07 1.54 4.55
C LYS A 2 3.21 0.32 5.44
N VAL A 3 2.28 0.10 6.35
CA VAL A 3 2.26 -1.05 7.24
C VAL A 3 0.89 -1.69 7.14
N ILE A 4 0.86 -2.99 6.90
CA ILE A 4 -0.38 -3.79 6.83
C ILE A 4 -0.26 -5.00 7.75
N LYS A 5 -1.40 -5.45 8.25
CA LYS A 5 -1.50 -6.63 9.11
C LYS A 5 -1.46 -7.91 8.29
N LEU A 6 -0.80 -8.91 8.83
CA LEU A 6 -0.86 -10.27 8.30
C LEU A 6 -2.29 -10.81 8.41
N ASN A 7 -2.70 -11.65 7.47
CA ASN A 7 -4.00 -12.33 7.45
C ASN A 7 -5.24 -11.42 7.48
N GLN A 8 -5.09 -10.13 7.20
CA GLN A 8 -6.20 -9.19 7.06
C GLN A 8 -6.19 -8.55 5.67
N VAL A 9 -7.39 -8.36 5.13
CA VAL A 9 -7.57 -7.57 3.91
C VAL A 9 -7.43 -6.11 4.30
N GLU A 10 -6.41 -5.47 3.76
CA GLU A 10 -6.02 -4.10 4.10
C GLU A 10 -5.98 -3.23 2.84
N GLU A 11 -6.07 -1.92 3.06
CA GLU A 11 -5.93 -0.92 2.02
C GLU A 11 -4.76 0.01 2.32
N PHE A 12 -4.17 0.58 1.26
CA PHE A 12 -3.19 1.64 1.42
C PHE A 12 -3.34 2.71 0.35
N SER A 13 -3.28 3.97 0.78
CA SER A 13 -3.31 5.13 -0.13
C SER A 13 -1.93 5.69 -0.39
N CYS A 14 -1.63 6.01 -1.64
CA CYS A 14 -0.40 6.66 -2.05
C CYS A 14 -0.71 7.92 -2.86
N VAL A 15 0.25 8.84 -2.94
CA VAL A 15 0.20 9.95 -3.89
C VAL A 15 0.99 9.51 -5.12
N PRO A 16 0.33 9.34 -6.29
CA PRO A 16 1.00 8.96 -7.53
C PRO A 16 2.02 10.00 -7.96
N ARG A 17 3.12 9.55 -8.58
CA ARG A 17 4.08 10.42 -9.29
C ARG A 17 3.51 10.88 -10.62
N VAL A 18 2.84 9.95 -11.30
CA VAL A 18 2.09 10.17 -12.54
C VAL A 18 0.68 9.68 -12.25
N TYR A 19 -0.33 10.53 -12.42
CA TYR A 19 -1.70 10.16 -12.11
C TYR A 19 -2.26 9.25 -13.21
N PRO A 20 -2.79 8.07 -12.88
CA PRO A 20 -3.50 7.23 -13.85
C PRO A 20 -4.89 7.81 -14.13
N ASN A 21 -5.41 7.52 -15.31
CA ASN A 21 -6.81 7.79 -15.66
C ASN A 21 -7.71 6.68 -15.10
N SER A 22 -9.02 6.96 -15.01
CA SER A 22 -10.02 6.00 -14.52
C SER A 22 -10.11 4.71 -15.34
N ASN A 23 -9.66 4.74 -16.60
CA ASN A 23 -9.72 3.61 -17.52
C ASN A 23 -8.37 2.89 -17.66
N ASP A 24 -7.33 3.36 -16.97
CA ASP A 24 -6.00 2.77 -17.08
C ASP A 24 -5.93 1.45 -16.31
N MET A 25 -5.25 0.47 -16.91
CA MET A 25 -5.01 -0.81 -16.26
C MET A 25 -3.72 -0.72 -15.45
N LEU A 26 -3.82 -0.97 -14.15
CA LEU A 26 -2.69 -0.90 -13.23
C LEU A 26 -2.20 -2.32 -12.90
N SER A 27 -0.90 -2.47 -12.66
CA SER A 27 -0.33 -3.59 -11.92
C SER A 27 0.34 -3.09 -10.65
N VAL A 28 0.24 -3.91 -9.59
CA VAL A 28 0.93 -3.66 -8.33
C VAL A 28 1.82 -4.86 -8.05
N THR A 29 3.13 -4.63 -8.07
CA THR A 29 4.13 -5.65 -7.76
C THR A 29 4.78 -5.33 -6.41
N LEU A 30 4.88 -6.35 -5.56
CA LEU A 30 5.66 -6.32 -4.34
C LEU A 30 6.92 -7.14 -4.52
N THR A 31 8.09 -6.58 -4.21
CA THR A 31 9.35 -7.33 -4.19
C THR A 31 9.81 -7.47 -2.75
N ASN A 32 9.90 -8.70 -2.24
CA ASN A 32 10.44 -8.96 -0.90
C ASN A 32 11.92 -8.58 -0.86
N GLU A 33 12.31 -7.73 0.10
CA GLU A 33 13.69 -7.23 0.20
C GLU A 33 14.70 -8.28 0.65
N LEU A 34 14.25 -9.35 1.32
CA LEU A 34 15.11 -10.43 1.79
C LEU A 34 15.29 -11.51 0.74
N THR A 35 14.20 -11.95 0.12
CA THR A 35 14.22 -13.09 -0.82
C THR A 35 14.28 -12.67 -2.28
N ASN A 36 14.08 -11.39 -2.59
CA ASN A 36 13.87 -10.86 -3.95
C ASN A 36 12.69 -11.48 -4.72
N THR A 37 11.82 -12.22 -4.02
CA THR A 37 10.60 -12.78 -4.61
C THR A 37 9.67 -11.65 -5.02
N LYS A 38 9.16 -11.71 -6.25
CA LYS A 38 8.14 -10.79 -6.76
C LYS A 38 6.76 -11.41 -6.59
N ILE A 39 5.84 -10.62 -6.06
CA ILE A 39 4.45 -10.98 -5.81
C ILE A 39 3.60 -9.98 -6.57
N GLU A 40 2.74 -10.46 -7.45
CA GLU A 40 1.74 -9.62 -8.10
C GLU A 40 0.48 -9.60 -7.24
N LEU A 41 0.00 -8.41 -6.91
CA LEU A 41 -1.18 -8.26 -6.06
C LEU A 41 -2.46 -8.32 -6.89
N SER A 42 -3.48 -8.99 -6.36
CA SER A 42 -4.86 -8.82 -6.79
C SER A 42 -5.49 -7.69 -5.99
N PHE A 43 -5.95 -6.64 -6.67
CA PHE A 43 -6.44 -5.42 -6.02
C PHE A 43 -7.56 -4.74 -6.81
N THR A 44 -8.28 -3.88 -6.11
CA THR A 44 -9.12 -2.83 -6.70
C THR A 44 -8.51 -1.48 -6.36
N SER A 45 -8.65 -0.49 -7.24
CA SER A 45 -8.10 0.85 -7.01
C SER A 45 -9.18 1.92 -7.06
N ILE A 46 -9.03 2.93 -6.21
CA ILE A 46 -9.90 4.09 -6.14
C ILE A 46 -9.03 5.34 -6.23
N ILE A 47 -9.40 6.26 -7.13
CA ILE A 47 -8.76 7.56 -7.25
C ILE A 47 -9.68 8.58 -6.56
N SER A 48 -9.18 9.24 -5.51
CA SER A 48 -9.92 10.27 -4.77
C SER A 48 -9.01 11.46 -4.51
N GLY A 49 -9.30 12.58 -5.18
CA GLY A 49 -8.47 13.78 -5.12
C GLY A 49 -7.02 13.49 -5.54
N ALA A 50 -6.08 13.72 -4.62
CA ALA A 50 -4.65 13.50 -4.84
C ALA A 50 -4.17 12.07 -4.48
N TYR A 51 -5.08 11.18 -4.08
CA TYR A 51 -4.72 9.86 -3.56
C TYR A 51 -5.21 8.74 -4.47
N LEU A 52 -4.31 7.78 -4.72
CA LEU A 52 -4.62 6.47 -5.26
C LEU A 52 -4.65 5.47 -4.11
N THR A 53 -5.83 4.95 -3.80
CA THR A 53 -6.03 3.89 -2.80
C THR A 53 -6.04 2.55 -3.48
N ILE A 54 -5.20 1.64 -2.99
CA ILE A 54 -5.13 0.24 -3.40
C ILE A 54 -5.80 -0.58 -2.30
N ILE A 55 -6.84 -1.32 -2.66
CA ILE A 55 -7.58 -2.22 -1.78
C ILE A 55 -7.21 -3.64 -2.20
N LEU A 56 -6.64 -4.43 -1.30
CA LEU A 56 -6.28 -5.80 -1.60
C LEU A 56 -7.55 -6.65 -1.72
N ASN A 57 -7.67 -7.45 -2.78
CA ASN A 57 -8.81 -8.36 -2.93
C ASN A 57 -8.55 -9.70 -2.24
N THR A 58 -7.27 -10.09 -2.17
CA THR A 58 -6.82 -11.35 -1.59
C THR A 58 -5.48 -11.14 -0.91
N ILE A 59 -5.22 -11.92 0.13
CA ILE A 59 -3.95 -11.89 0.86
C ILE A 59 -2.98 -12.85 0.17
N PRO A 60 -1.80 -12.38 -0.27
CA PRO A 60 -0.78 -13.26 -0.83
C PRO A 60 -0.24 -14.24 0.21
N ASN A 61 -0.07 -15.51 -0.18
CA ASN A 61 0.49 -16.56 0.69
C ASN A 61 1.95 -16.28 1.12
N ASP A 62 2.68 -15.48 0.35
CA ASP A 62 4.08 -15.15 0.59
C ASP A 62 4.26 -14.00 1.60
N PHE A 63 3.19 -13.53 2.23
CA PHE A 63 3.27 -12.56 3.31
C PHE A 63 3.79 -13.22 4.58
N THR A 64 4.83 -12.63 5.15
CA THR A 64 5.39 -13.05 6.43
C THR A 64 5.60 -11.83 7.29
N SER A 65 5.16 -11.90 8.55
CA SER A 65 5.39 -10.82 9.52
C SER A 65 6.88 -10.49 9.64
N GLY A 66 7.18 -9.21 9.78
CA GLY A 66 8.54 -8.66 9.85
C GLY A 66 9.21 -8.45 8.49
N ASN A 67 8.68 -9.02 7.40
CA ASN A 67 9.23 -8.79 6.07
C ASN A 67 8.90 -7.39 5.56
N LYS A 68 9.85 -6.85 4.80
CA LYS A 68 9.72 -5.59 4.07
C LYS A 68 9.63 -5.88 2.58
N TYR A 69 8.79 -5.12 1.91
CA TYR A 69 8.54 -5.26 0.48
C TYR A 69 8.66 -3.90 -0.19
N ALA A 70 9.29 -3.86 -1.36
CA ALA A 70 9.25 -2.71 -2.25
C ALA A 70 7.95 -2.75 -3.07
N ILE A 71 7.19 -1.66 -3.05
CA ILE A 71 5.98 -1.49 -3.85
C ILE A 71 6.37 -0.83 -5.16
N GLU A 72 5.94 -1.42 -6.27
CA GLU A 72 5.96 -0.80 -7.60
C GLU A 72 4.54 -0.85 -8.18
N ILE A 73 3.98 0.31 -8.47
CA ILE A 73 2.70 0.43 -9.19
C ILE A 73 3.02 0.92 -10.59
N ASN A 74 2.61 0.14 -11.59
CA ASN A 74 2.78 0.46 -12.99
C ASN A 74 1.43 0.65 -13.65
N ASN A 75 1.38 1.57 -14.60
CA ASN A 75 0.28 1.67 -15.54
C ASN A 75 0.68 0.88 -16.78
N ILE A 76 -0.03 -0.22 -17.01
CA ILE A 76 0.23 -1.15 -18.11
C ILE A 76 -0.18 -0.50 -19.43
N THR A 77 -1.25 0.31 -19.42
CA THR A 77 -1.75 1.02 -20.62
C THR A 77 -0.72 2.02 -21.13
N SER A 78 -0.15 2.85 -20.25
CA SER A 78 0.81 3.90 -20.63
C SER A 78 2.28 3.51 -20.46
N GLN A 79 2.56 2.28 -19.99
CA GLN A 79 3.91 1.76 -19.69
C GLN A 79 4.73 2.69 -18.79
N SER A 80 4.11 3.23 -17.75
CA SER A 80 4.77 4.19 -16.84
C SER A 80 4.71 3.75 -15.38
N ILE A 81 5.77 4.09 -14.64
CA ILE A 81 5.82 3.87 -13.19
C ILE A 81 4.99 4.95 -12.50
N ILE A 82 3.92 4.54 -11.85
CA ILE A 82 2.95 5.40 -11.16
C ILE A 82 3.43 5.69 -9.75
N TYR A 83 3.97 4.69 -9.06
CA TYR A 83 4.39 4.83 -7.66
C TYR A 83 5.51 3.84 -7.32
N LEU A 84 6.43 4.31 -6.48
CA LEU A 84 7.45 3.48 -5.83
C LEU A 84 7.38 3.73 -4.34
N GLY A 85 7.31 2.66 -3.56
CA GLY A 85 7.15 2.74 -2.11
C GLY A 85 7.74 1.56 -1.37
N LYS A 86 7.49 1.54 -0.05
CA LYS A 86 7.92 0.47 0.86
C LYS A 86 6.74 0.05 1.73
N LEU A 87 6.58 -1.25 1.90
CA LEU A 87 5.55 -1.92 2.70
C LEU A 87 6.22 -2.77 3.78
N MET A 88 5.65 -2.82 4.97
CA MET A 88 6.03 -3.75 6.03
C MET A 88 4.80 -4.55 6.42
N ILE A 89 4.99 -5.86 6.57
CA ILE A 89 3.97 -6.75 7.12
C ILE A 89 4.26 -6.93 8.61
N VAL A 90 3.23 -6.81 9.44
CA VAL A 90 3.32 -7.07 10.88
C VAL A 90 2.29 -8.11 11.30
N ASP A 91 2.44 -8.68 12.49
CA ASP A 91 1.48 -9.66 13.01
C ASP A 91 0.08 -9.05 13.14
N GLU A 92 -0.94 -9.89 12.99
CA GLU A 92 -2.36 -9.53 13.03
C GLU A 92 -2.77 -8.75 14.30
N ASN A 93 -2.11 -9.04 15.43
CA ASN A 93 -2.39 -8.42 16.73
C ASN A 93 -1.47 -7.23 17.03
N THR A 94 -0.62 -6.83 16.09
CA THR A 94 0.25 -5.67 16.27
C THR A 94 -0.60 -4.41 16.27
N ASP A 95 -0.40 -3.56 17.28
CA ASP A 95 -0.97 -2.22 17.27
C ASP A 95 -0.22 -1.37 16.24
N ILE A 96 -0.92 -1.00 15.16
CA ILE A 96 -0.36 -0.18 14.09
C ILE A 96 -1.02 1.19 14.15
N GLN A 97 -0.23 2.19 14.49
CA GLN A 97 -0.60 3.56 14.21
C GLN A 97 -0.19 3.91 12.78
N ASN A 98 -1.08 3.65 11.83
CA ASN A 98 -0.91 4.20 10.49
C ASN A 98 -1.12 5.72 10.58
N TYR A 99 -0.03 6.48 10.49
CA TYR A 99 -0.07 7.95 10.53
C TYR A 99 -0.93 8.48 9.38
N ALA A 100 -2.16 8.89 9.68
CA ALA A 100 -2.98 9.71 8.81
C ALA A 100 -2.58 11.18 9.04
N TYR A 101 -1.99 11.81 8.03
CA TYR A 101 -1.72 13.26 8.06
C TYR A 101 -3.05 14.03 8.07
N ALA A 102 -3.63 14.25 9.26
CA ALA A 102 -4.65 15.29 9.55
C ALA A 102 -5.31 15.16 10.94
N THR A 103 -5.29 13.99 11.59
CA THR A 103 -6.24 13.70 12.69
C THR A 103 -5.66 13.65 14.09
N GLN A 104 -4.36 13.87 14.29
CA GLN A 104 -3.80 13.94 15.64
C GLN A 104 -4.03 15.32 16.26
N SER A 105 -5.12 15.44 17.01
CA SER A 105 -5.27 16.43 18.07
C SER A 105 -4.43 15.99 19.27
N ASN A 106 -3.36 16.72 19.58
CA ASN A 106 -2.62 16.56 20.83
C ASN A 106 -3.13 17.55 21.90
N SER A 107 -4.41 17.47 22.27
CA SER A 107 -4.90 18.21 23.44
C SER A 107 -4.59 17.42 24.71
N ARG A 108 -3.48 17.75 25.38
CA ARG A 108 -3.09 17.07 26.63
C ARG A 108 -3.95 17.50 27.83
N PHE A 109 -4.59 18.67 27.81
CA PHE A 109 -5.61 19.14 28.77
C PHE A 109 -6.43 20.27 28.13
N GLU A 110 -7.76 20.21 28.22
CA GLU A 110 -8.64 21.39 28.05
C GLU A 110 -8.80 22.03 29.44
N TYR A 111 -8.48 23.32 29.57
CA TYR A 111 -8.84 24.17 30.72
C TYR A 111 -9.97 25.10 30.32
#